data_AF-A0A959HAH5-F1
#
_entry.id   AF-A0A959HAH5-F1
#
_cell.length_a   1.000
_cell.length_b   1.000
_cell.length_c   1.000
_cell.angle_alpha   90.00
_cell.angle_beta   90.00
_cell.angle_gamma   90.00
#
_symmetry.space_group_name_H-M   'P 1'
#
loop_
_entity.id
_entity.type
_entity.pdbx_description
1 polymer ?
#
loop_
_entity_poly.entity_id
_entity_poly.type
_entity_poly.pdbx_seq_one_letter_code
_entity_poly.pdbx_strand_id
1 'polypeptide(L)'
;YGEDPRQGYVEGNTFYHPELKFQYPVPPGWQVNNMSSQVQMAPEDGKALLLLTLSPEKSPSQAADAMLQQYQLTQLSRRNETVNGLQAVSVLAEQANEQTQQVVSVLAYLIEYEGRVYLLMGMAYKEDFNAYTARFRQTMEGFRKLTDPSKINVSPERIRIERIDKDTNLRAALQDAGMPSSRYEELAILNGMELNSPLSRGTLIKVVSK
;
A
#
# COMPACT_ATOMS: atom_id res chain seq x y z
N TYR A 1 -0.09 -6.33 -16.23
CA TYR A 1 -0.94 -5.13 -16.37
C TYR A 1 -1.42 -4.79 -14.98
N GLY A 2 -1.46 -3.51 -14.63
CA GLY A 2 -1.53 -3.10 -13.23
C GLY A 2 -0.24 -3.41 -12.47
N GLU A 3 -0.29 -3.20 -11.16
CA GLU A 3 0.79 -3.53 -10.24
C GLU A 3 0.99 -5.04 -10.11
N ASP A 4 2.23 -5.48 -9.88
CA ASP A 4 2.51 -6.88 -9.60
C ASP A 4 2.09 -7.20 -8.16
N PRO A 5 1.03 -8.00 -7.92
CA PRO A 5 0.54 -8.25 -6.57
C PRO A 5 1.59 -8.97 -5.70
N ARG A 6 2.63 -9.58 -6.30
CA ARG A 6 3.73 -10.18 -5.55
C ARG A 6 4.59 -9.15 -4.81
N GLN A 7 4.60 -7.90 -5.30
CA GLN A 7 5.28 -6.73 -4.72
C GLN A 7 4.39 -5.96 -3.73
N GLY A 8 3.21 -6.49 -3.39
CA GLY A 8 2.29 -5.83 -2.49
C GLY A 8 0.93 -5.62 -3.13
N TYR A 9 -0.13 -5.86 -2.36
CA TYR A 9 -1.49 -5.53 -2.77
C TYR A 9 -2.39 -5.36 -1.55
N VAL A 10 -3.51 -4.68 -1.75
CA VAL A 10 -4.54 -4.51 -0.74
C VAL A 10 -5.74 -5.38 -1.10
N GLU A 11 -6.24 -6.13 -0.12
CA GLU A 11 -7.51 -6.83 -0.22
C GLU A 11 -8.30 -6.60 1.07
N GLY A 12 -9.50 -6.03 0.92
CA GLY A 12 -10.25 -5.48 2.06
C GLY A 12 -9.46 -4.35 2.73
N ASN A 13 -9.27 -4.45 4.05
CA ASN A 13 -8.51 -3.49 4.84
C ASN A 13 -7.17 -4.07 5.30
N THR A 14 -6.50 -4.83 4.45
CA THR A 14 -5.19 -5.42 4.78
C THR A 14 -4.27 -5.34 3.58
N PHE A 15 -3.04 -4.87 3.83
CA PHE A 15 -1.94 -4.93 2.89
C PHE A 15 -1.21 -6.25 3.06
N TYR A 16 -0.91 -6.91 1.95
CA TYR A 16 -0.19 -8.18 1.89
C TYR A 16 1.03 -8.00 1.00
N HIS A 17 2.19 -8.49 1.45
CA HIS A 17 3.39 -8.59 0.62
C HIS A 17 3.79 -10.06 0.45
N PRO A 18 3.45 -10.69 -0.69
CA PRO A 18 3.71 -12.12 -0.92
C PRO A 18 5.18 -12.53 -0.87
N GLU A 19 6.06 -11.78 -1.54
CA GLU A 19 7.49 -12.14 -1.60
C GLU A 19 8.20 -11.96 -0.25
N LEU A 20 7.96 -10.83 0.42
CA LEU A 20 8.52 -10.53 1.73
C LEU A 20 7.75 -11.18 2.89
N LYS A 21 6.60 -11.82 2.61
CA LYS A 21 5.78 -12.58 3.56
C LYS A 21 5.41 -11.82 4.82
N PHE A 22 4.94 -10.59 4.68
CA PHE A 22 4.32 -9.84 5.79
C PHE A 22 2.95 -9.28 5.39
N GLN A 23 2.18 -8.88 6.40
CA GLN A 23 0.93 -8.18 6.24
C GLN A 23 0.68 -7.21 7.40
N TYR A 24 -0.17 -6.22 7.18
CA TYR A 24 -0.69 -5.33 8.23
C TYR A 24 -2.06 -4.74 7.83
N PRO A 25 -2.90 -4.35 8.79
CA PRO A 25 -4.18 -3.73 8.49
C PRO A 25 -3.99 -2.31 7.93
N VAL A 26 -4.79 -1.95 6.93
CA VAL A 26 -4.86 -0.60 6.36
C VAL A 26 -6.06 0.10 6.99
N PRO A 27 -5.93 1.35 7.47
CA PRO A 27 -7.06 2.07 8.05
C PRO A 27 -8.23 2.19 7.05
N PRO A 28 -9.49 2.00 7.48
CA PRO A 28 -10.63 2.13 6.59
C PRO A 28 -10.74 3.50 5.92
N GLY A 29 -11.02 3.49 4.61
CA GLY A 29 -11.16 4.70 3.80
C GLY A 29 -9.84 5.37 3.42
N TRP A 30 -8.68 4.80 3.79
CA TRP A 30 -7.39 5.35 3.39
C TRP A 30 -7.01 4.86 2.01
N GLN A 31 -6.50 5.78 1.19
CA GLN A 31 -5.93 5.47 -0.11
C GLN A 31 -4.52 4.91 0.10
N VAL A 32 -4.18 3.85 -0.63
CA VAL A 32 -2.86 3.20 -0.57
C VAL A 32 -2.16 3.40 -1.90
N ASN A 33 -0.92 3.85 -1.84
CA ASN A 33 -0.01 3.95 -2.98
C ASN A 33 1.19 3.04 -2.72
N ASN A 34 1.29 1.94 -3.47
CA ASN A 34 2.35 0.95 -3.33
C ASN A 34 3.47 1.20 -4.35
N MET A 35 4.61 1.70 -3.88
CA MET A 35 5.78 1.96 -4.71
C MET A 35 6.88 0.94 -4.40
N SER A 36 7.78 0.73 -5.37
CA SER A 36 8.88 -0.25 -5.25
C SER A 36 9.73 -0.16 -3.98
N SER A 37 9.90 1.03 -3.41
CA SER A 37 10.71 1.27 -2.20
C SER A 37 9.91 1.62 -0.95
N GLN A 38 8.59 1.84 -1.07
CA GLN A 38 7.76 2.29 0.04
C GLN A 38 6.27 2.14 -0.23
N VAL A 39 5.49 1.96 0.84
CA VAL A 39 4.02 2.01 0.78
C VAL A 39 3.56 3.27 1.50
N GLN A 40 2.78 4.10 0.83
CA GLN A 40 2.15 5.29 1.43
C GLN A 40 0.66 5.04 1.61
N MET A 41 0.10 5.55 2.72
CA MET A 41 -1.32 5.49 3.02
C MET A 41 -1.77 6.84 3.56
N ALA A 42 -2.86 7.39 3.03
CA ALA A 42 -3.39 8.68 3.47
C ALA A 42 -4.93 8.68 3.50
N PRO A 43 -5.56 9.38 4.45
CA PRO A 43 -6.99 9.68 4.40
C PRO A 43 -7.28 10.67 3.26
N GLU A 44 -8.54 10.71 2.82
CA GLU A 44 -8.99 11.62 1.76
C GLU A 44 -8.80 13.11 2.10
N ASP A 45 -8.84 13.47 3.38
CA ASP A 45 -8.63 14.85 3.84
C ASP A 45 -7.15 15.30 3.85
N GLY A 46 -6.21 14.37 3.61
CA GLY A 46 -4.78 14.65 3.54
C GLY A 46 -4.11 15.08 4.85
N LYS A 47 -4.80 14.99 6.00
CA LYS A 47 -4.29 15.49 7.29
C LYS A 47 -3.26 14.59 7.97
N ALA A 48 -3.10 13.38 7.47
CA ALA A 48 -2.19 12.39 8.01
C ALA A 48 -1.52 11.58 6.90
N LEU A 49 -0.35 11.04 7.19
CA LEU A 49 0.35 10.12 6.31
C LEU A 49 0.86 8.94 7.12
N LEU A 50 0.68 7.74 6.60
CA LEU A 50 1.34 6.52 7.04
C LEU A 50 2.29 6.05 5.94
N LEU A 51 3.50 5.71 6.34
CA LEU A 51 4.57 5.26 5.46
C LEU A 51 5.10 3.91 5.96
N LEU A 52 5.32 2.97 5.05
CA LEU A 52 6.19 1.82 5.25
C LEU A 52 7.41 1.97 4.35
N THR A 53 8.60 1.75 4.90
CA THR A 53 9.83 1.59 4.13
C THR A 53 10.77 0.59 4.81
N LEU A 54 11.88 0.23 4.15
CA LEU A 54 12.94 -0.59 4.73
C LEU A 54 14.05 0.31 5.25
N SER A 55 14.48 0.07 6.49
CA SER A 55 15.69 0.69 7.02
C SER A 55 16.93 0.00 6.42
N PRO A 56 18.02 0.75 6.16
CA PRO A 56 19.31 0.16 5.81
C PRO A 56 19.95 -0.58 7.01
N GLU A 57 19.49 -0.29 8.23
CA GLU A 57 20.00 -0.89 9.47
C GLU A 57 19.38 -2.28 9.73
N LYS A 58 20.11 -3.09 10.49
CA LYS A 58 19.67 -4.46 10.85
C LYS A 58 19.12 -4.60 12.27
N SER A 59 19.28 -3.55 13.09
CA SER A 59 18.74 -3.51 14.46
C SER A 59 17.65 -2.44 14.54
N PRO A 60 16.47 -2.74 15.12
CA PRO A 60 15.44 -1.74 15.40
C PRO A 60 15.97 -0.51 16.14
N SER A 61 16.93 -0.71 17.05
CA SER A 61 17.54 0.37 17.82
C SER A 61 18.40 1.29 16.95
N GLN A 62 19.25 0.72 16.10
CA GLN A 62 20.10 1.50 15.18
C GLN A 62 19.26 2.20 14.12
N ALA A 63 18.24 1.51 13.61
CA ALA A 63 17.29 2.09 12.67
C ALA A 63 16.55 3.30 13.28
N ALA A 64 16.26 3.27 14.58
CA ALA A 64 15.59 4.37 15.26
C ALA A 64 16.51 5.60 15.34
N ASP A 65 17.78 5.38 15.69
CA ASP A 65 18.78 6.45 15.72
C ASP A 65 19.00 7.06 14.33
N ALA A 66 19.14 6.22 13.31
CA ALA A 66 19.28 6.65 11.92
C ALA A 66 18.06 7.44 11.43
N MET A 67 16.84 6.99 11.75
CA MET A 67 15.60 7.69 11.43
C MET A 67 15.53 9.07 12.10
N LEU A 68 15.82 9.15 13.41
CA LEU A 68 15.80 10.41 14.15
C LEU A 68 16.78 11.42 13.53
N GLN A 69 17.98 10.97 13.15
CA GLN A 69 19.00 11.81 12.50
C GLN A 69 18.58 12.23 11.08
N GLN A 70 18.17 11.27 10.25
CA GLN A 70 17.81 11.51 8.84
C GLN A 70 16.69 12.55 8.71
N TYR A 71 15.67 12.45 9.56
CA TYR A 71 14.50 13.32 9.52
C TYR A 71 14.58 14.50 10.51
N GLN A 72 15.73 14.70 11.19
CA GLN A 72 15.92 15.75 12.20
C GLN A 72 14.78 15.79 13.24
N LEU A 73 14.40 14.62 13.75
CA LEU A 73 13.31 14.47 14.70
C LEU A 73 13.81 14.65 16.13
N THR A 74 13.06 15.40 16.93
CA THR A 74 13.28 15.51 18.38
C THR A 74 12.51 14.39 19.07
N GLN A 75 13.22 13.42 19.66
CA GLN A 75 12.62 12.30 20.37
C GLN A 75 11.88 12.78 21.63
N LEU A 76 10.61 12.40 21.76
CA LEU A 76 9.80 12.59 22.97
C LEU A 76 9.76 11.33 23.84
N SER A 77 9.62 10.16 23.22
CA SER A 77 9.68 8.88 23.92
C SER A 77 10.19 7.77 23.01
N ARG A 78 10.77 6.74 23.63
CA ARG A 78 11.25 5.54 22.95
C ARG A 78 11.03 4.33 23.84
N ARG A 79 10.57 3.22 23.26
CA ARG A 79 10.34 1.97 23.99
C ARG A 79 10.83 0.78 23.16
N ASN A 80 11.55 -0.12 23.82
CA ASN A 80 11.77 -1.46 23.28
C ASN A 80 10.52 -2.29 23.57
N GLU A 81 9.95 -2.90 22.53
CA GLU A 81 8.73 -3.68 22.65
C GLU A 81 8.70 -4.81 21.61
N THR A 82 7.60 -5.55 21.57
CA THR A 82 7.38 -6.58 20.56
C THR A 82 6.08 -6.33 19.82
N VAL A 83 6.08 -6.52 18.51
CA VAL A 83 4.88 -6.48 17.67
C VAL A 83 4.59 -7.88 17.16
N ASN A 84 3.51 -8.52 17.63
CA ASN A 84 3.15 -9.90 17.26
C ASN A 84 4.33 -10.90 17.42
N GLY A 85 5.13 -10.74 18.49
CA GLY A 85 6.30 -11.57 18.77
C GLY A 85 7.59 -11.17 18.05
N LEU A 86 7.55 -10.15 17.18
CA LEU A 86 8.71 -9.59 16.49
C LEU A 86 9.38 -8.51 17.33
N GLN A 87 10.70 -8.46 17.33
CA GLN A 87 11.46 -7.43 18.06
C GLN A 87 11.21 -6.07 17.43
N ALA A 88 10.88 -5.08 18.26
CA ALA A 88 10.56 -3.75 17.78
C ALA A 88 11.03 -2.62 18.71
N VAL A 89 11.15 -1.43 18.14
CA VAL A 89 11.29 -0.18 18.87
C VAL A 89 10.19 0.76 18.42
N SER A 90 9.42 1.31 19.36
CA SER A 90 8.53 2.44 19.06
C SER A 90 9.17 3.75 19.49
N VAL A 91 8.91 4.79 18.70
CA VAL A 91 9.40 6.15 18.93
C VAL A 91 8.26 7.12 18.73
N LEU A 92 8.06 8.02 19.70
CA LEU A 92 7.27 9.23 19.52
C LEU A 92 8.24 10.40 19.40
N ALA A 93 8.11 11.20 18.36
CA ALA A 93 8.99 12.34 18.10
C ALA A 93 8.23 13.50 17.46
N GLU A 94 8.86 14.68 17.42
CA GLU A 94 8.34 15.87 16.75
C GLU A 94 9.38 16.46 15.81
N GLN A 95 8.91 17.05 14.71
CA GLN A 95 9.67 17.93 13.83
C GLN A 95 9.04 19.32 13.89
N ALA A 96 9.81 20.33 14.29
CA ALA A 96 9.37 21.72 14.21
C ALA A 96 9.88 22.34 12.91
N ASN A 97 8.97 22.95 12.14
CA ASN A 97 9.36 23.79 11.02
C ASN A 97 9.51 25.24 11.53
N GLU A 98 10.74 25.72 11.62
CA GLU A 98 11.03 27.06 12.13
C GLU A 98 10.45 28.19 11.26
N GLN A 99 10.25 27.94 9.96
CA GLN A 99 9.72 28.95 9.03
C GLN A 99 8.20 29.10 9.14
N THR A 100 7.47 27.98 9.29
CA THR A 100 6.00 27.98 9.34
C THR A 100 5.44 27.96 10.76
N GLN A 101 6.29 27.77 11.77
CA GLN A 101 5.92 27.50 13.17
C GLN A 101 5.02 26.27 13.35
N GLN A 102 4.90 25.42 12.32
CA GLN A 102 4.14 24.19 12.40
C GLN A 102 4.99 23.09 13.03
N VAL A 103 4.34 22.25 13.83
CA VAL A 103 4.95 21.06 14.41
C VAL A 103 4.26 19.83 13.85
N VAL A 104 5.06 18.91 13.32
CA VAL A 104 4.60 17.58 12.90
C VAL A 104 4.95 16.60 14.00
N SER A 105 3.97 15.85 14.47
CA SER A 105 4.16 14.75 15.40
C SER A 105 4.27 13.44 14.63
N VAL A 106 5.18 12.58 15.08
CA VAL A 106 5.54 11.32 14.41
C VAL A 106 5.47 10.18 15.40
N LEU A 107 4.68 9.15 15.10
CA LEU A 107 4.77 7.83 15.73
C LEU A 107 5.47 6.88 14.76
N ALA A 108 6.55 6.27 15.18
CA ALA A 108 7.28 5.29 14.39
C ALA A 108 7.39 3.95 15.10
N TYR A 109 7.32 2.87 14.33
CA TYR A 109 7.61 1.50 14.75
C TYR A 109 8.67 0.93 13.83
N LEU A 110 9.76 0.47 14.43
CA LEU A 110 10.87 -0.17 13.73
C LEU A 110 10.85 -1.65 14.11
N ILE A 111 10.51 -2.51 13.16
CA ILE A 111 10.18 -3.91 13.42
C ILE A 111 11.17 -4.80 12.68
N GLU A 112 11.90 -5.64 13.40
CA GLU A 112 12.77 -6.64 12.79
C GLU A 112 11.96 -7.85 12.35
N TYR A 113 12.14 -8.24 11.09
CA TYR A 113 11.53 -9.42 10.52
C TYR A 113 12.40 -9.99 9.39
N GLU A 114 12.75 -11.27 9.51
CA GLU A 114 13.56 -12.03 8.53
C GLU A 114 14.88 -11.29 8.17
N GLY A 115 15.55 -10.69 9.17
CA GLY A 115 16.85 -10.04 9.02
C GLY A 115 16.81 -8.64 8.40
N ARG A 116 15.62 -8.04 8.28
CA ARG A 116 15.39 -6.66 7.83
C ARG A 116 14.64 -5.87 8.89
N VAL A 117 14.84 -4.56 8.91
CA VAL A 117 14.05 -3.66 9.77
C VAL A 117 13.06 -2.87 8.92
N TYR A 118 11.79 -3.10 9.18
CA TYR A 118 10.67 -2.38 8.57
C TYR A 118 10.38 -1.15 9.41
N LEU A 119 10.40 0.03 8.77
CA LEU A 119 10.04 1.30 9.38
C LEU A 119 8.62 1.66 8.96
N LEU A 120 7.70 1.61 9.93
CA LEU A 120 6.35 2.17 9.81
C LEU A 120 6.32 3.52 10.52
N MET A 121 5.88 4.57 9.82
CA MET A 121 5.84 5.92 10.34
C MET A 121 4.49 6.57 10.06
N GLY A 122 3.81 7.00 11.11
CA GLY A 122 2.56 7.76 11.06
C GLY A 122 2.84 9.20 11.48
N MET A 123 2.44 10.15 10.64
CA MET A 123 2.69 11.57 10.85
C MET A 123 1.45 12.40 10.59
N ALA A 124 1.28 13.46 11.37
CA ALA A 124 0.25 14.47 11.21
C ALA A 124 0.72 15.76 11.89
N TYR A 125 0.09 16.88 11.58
CA TYR A 125 0.28 18.09 12.38
C TYR A 125 -0.11 17.83 13.83
N LYS A 126 0.60 18.46 14.77
CA LYS A 126 0.45 18.24 16.21
C LYS A 126 -0.99 18.41 16.71
N GLU A 127 -1.75 19.31 16.10
CA GLU A 127 -3.17 19.57 16.41
C GLU A 127 -4.10 18.41 16.00
N ASP A 128 -3.82 17.72 14.88
CA ASP A 128 -4.63 16.61 14.37
C ASP A 128 -4.11 15.24 14.86
N PHE A 129 -2.86 15.16 15.35
CA PHE A 129 -2.15 13.89 15.61
C PHE A 129 -2.89 12.94 16.56
N ASN A 130 -3.50 13.47 17.63
CA ASN A 130 -4.25 12.66 18.58
C ASN A 130 -5.47 11.98 17.94
N ALA A 131 -6.10 12.59 16.94
CA ALA A 131 -7.22 12.00 16.21
C ALA A 131 -6.78 10.80 15.34
N TYR A 132 -5.51 10.74 14.95
CA TYR A 132 -4.95 9.72 14.07
C TYR A 132 -4.14 8.64 14.78
N THR A 133 -3.66 8.91 16.01
CA THR A 133 -2.76 8.03 16.76
C THR A 133 -3.27 6.59 16.89
N ALA A 134 -4.57 6.40 17.13
CA ALA A 134 -5.15 5.06 17.23
C ALA A 134 -5.07 4.27 15.89
N ARG A 135 -5.26 4.95 14.75
CA ARG A 135 -5.18 4.34 13.42
C ARG A 135 -3.73 4.02 13.04
N PHE A 136 -2.79 4.88 13.41
CA PHE A 136 -1.36 4.61 13.27
C PHE A 136 -0.97 3.35 14.04
N ARG A 137 -1.32 3.31 15.33
CA ARG A 137 -1.04 2.17 16.21
C ARG A 137 -1.64 0.88 15.68
N GLN A 138 -2.91 0.88 15.25
CA GLN A 138 -3.57 -0.30 14.68
C GLN A 138 -2.80 -0.87 13.47
N THR A 139 -2.32 0.00 12.57
CA THR A 139 -1.53 -0.40 11.41
C THR A 139 -0.19 -1.00 11.84
N MET A 140 0.53 -0.29 12.71
CA MET A 140 1.88 -0.63 13.17
C MET A 140 1.92 -1.91 14.00
N GLU A 141 1.06 -2.00 15.02
CA GLU A 141 0.95 -3.18 15.89
C GLU A 141 0.30 -4.37 15.18
N GLY A 142 -0.37 -4.14 14.04
CA GLY A 142 -0.93 -5.18 13.20
C GLY A 142 0.08 -5.84 12.26
N PHE A 143 1.32 -5.34 12.17
CA PHE A 143 2.37 -5.94 11.36
C PHE A 143 2.69 -7.35 11.82
N ARG A 144 2.58 -8.31 10.90
CA ARG A 144 2.82 -9.73 11.21
C ARG A 144 3.26 -10.49 9.98
N LYS A 145 3.82 -11.68 10.22
CA LYS A 145 4.12 -12.67 9.20
C LYS A 145 2.86 -13.04 8.42
N LEU A 146 2.97 -13.06 7.09
CA LEU A 146 1.95 -13.61 6.20
C LEU A 146 2.23 -15.11 5.99
N THR A 147 1.26 -15.94 6.36
CA THR A 147 1.34 -17.41 6.26
C THR A 147 0.27 -18.02 5.35
N ASP A 148 -0.79 -17.28 5.03
CA ASP A 148 -1.90 -17.76 4.21
C ASP A 148 -1.45 -18.02 2.75
N PRO A 149 -1.43 -19.27 2.28
CA PRO A 149 -1.01 -19.59 0.91
C PRO A 149 -1.87 -18.92 -0.16
N SER A 150 -3.14 -18.64 0.11
CA SER A 150 -4.03 -17.97 -0.84
C SER A 150 -3.65 -16.50 -1.06
N LYS A 151 -2.98 -15.90 -0.07
CA LYS A 151 -2.46 -14.53 -0.16
C LYS A 151 -1.01 -14.46 -0.63
N ILE A 152 -0.28 -15.57 -0.53
CA ILE A 152 1.10 -15.68 -1.03
C ILE A 152 1.12 -16.05 -2.51
N ASN A 153 0.31 -17.03 -2.93
CA ASN A 153 0.34 -17.58 -4.29
C ASN A 153 -0.54 -16.78 -5.27
N VAL A 154 -0.42 -15.45 -5.23
CA VAL A 154 -1.11 -14.55 -6.16
C VAL A 154 -0.37 -14.45 -7.48
N SER A 155 -1.13 -14.34 -8.57
CA SER A 155 -0.58 -14.19 -9.93
C SER A 155 -0.94 -12.82 -10.50
N PRO A 156 0.01 -12.16 -11.20
CA PRO A 156 -0.26 -10.88 -11.83
C PRO A 156 -1.23 -11.05 -12.99
N GLU A 157 -2.10 -10.06 -13.17
CA GLU A 157 -2.96 -10.02 -14.34
C GLU A 157 -2.17 -9.67 -15.61
N ARG A 158 -2.47 -10.36 -16.71
CA ARG A 158 -1.87 -10.16 -18.02
C ARG A 158 -2.91 -9.70 -19.03
N ILE A 159 -2.46 -8.85 -19.96
CA ILE A 159 -3.28 -8.49 -21.12
C ILE A 159 -3.26 -9.66 -22.08
N ARG A 160 -4.44 -10.14 -22.45
CA ARG A 160 -4.65 -11.06 -23.56
C ARG A 160 -5.32 -10.31 -24.70
N ILE A 161 -4.89 -10.60 -25.92
CA ILE A 161 -5.53 -10.06 -27.11
C ILE A 161 -6.56 -11.08 -27.59
N GLU A 162 -7.80 -10.66 -27.75
CA GLU A 162 -8.89 -11.48 -28.29
C GLU A 162 -9.33 -10.95 -29.64
N ARG A 163 -9.62 -11.87 -30.56
CA ARG A 163 -10.23 -11.54 -31.84
C ARG A 163 -11.74 -11.67 -31.70
N ILE A 164 -12.47 -10.66 -32.15
CA ILE A 164 -13.92 -10.67 -32.18
C ILE A 164 -14.43 -11.52 -33.36
N ASP A 165 -15.37 -12.42 -33.11
CA ASP A 165 -15.86 -13.37 -34.12
C ASP A 165 -17.10 -12.90 -34.89
N LYS A 166 -17.77 -11.84 -34.43
CA LYS A 166 -19.01 -11.28 -35.00
C LYS A 166 -19.07 -9.77 -34.81
N ASP A 167 -19.80 -9.06 -35.65
CA ASP A 167 -20.04 -7.63 -35.44
C ASP A 167 -20.78 -7.40 -34.11
N THR A 168 -20.29 -6.48 -33.28
CA THR A 168 -20.75 -6.25 -31.91
C THR A 168 -20.37 -4.84 -31.43
N ASN A 169 -20.43 -4.58 -30.12
CA ASN A 169 -19.79 -3.42 -29.48
C ASN A 169 -18.85 -3.86 -28.36
N LEU A 170 -18.04 -2.94 -27.85
CA LEU A 170 -17.05 -3.27 -26.83
C LEU A 170 -17.66 -3.88 -25.57
N ARG A 171 -18.78 -3.35 -25.06
CA ARG A 171 -19.44 -3.89 -23.86
C ARG A 171 -19.80 -5.37 -24.04
N ALA A 172 -20.45 -5.72 -25.14
CA ALA A 172 -20.85 -7.09 -25.44
C ALA A 172 -19.63 -7.99 -25.68
N ALA A 173 -18.58 -7.46 -26.32
CA ALA A 173 -17.33 -8.19 -26.49
C ALA A 173 -16.62 -8.50 -25.16
N LEU A 174 -16.57 -7.54 -24.23
CA LEU A 174 -16.02 -7.75 -22.89
C LEU A 174 -16.85 -8.77 -22.08
N GLN A 175 -18.18 -8.73 -22.23
CA GLN A 175 -19.07 -9.71 -21.64
C GLN A 175 -18.83 -11.12 -22.19
N ASP A 176 -18.74 -11.27 -23.53
CA ASP A 176 -18.46 -12.54 -24.20
C ASP A 176 -17.08 -13.09 -23.80
N ALA A 177 -16.11 -12.21 -23.52
CA ALA A 177 -14.79 -12.54 -22.98
C ALA A 177 -14.78 -12.90 -21.47
N GLY A 178 -15.94 -12.89 -20.79
CA GLY A 178 -16.06 -13.23 -19.37
C GLY A 178 -15.52 -12.16 -18.42
N MET A 179 -15.37 -10.91 -18.88
CA MET A 179 -14.88 -9.82 -18.03
C MET A 179 -15.97 -9.38 -17.05
N PRO A 180 -15.62 -9.08 -15.78
CA PRO A 180 -16.59 -8.59 -14.80
C PRO A 180 -17.06 -7.18 -15.18
N SER A 181 -18.36 -6.93 -15.06
CA SER A 181 -18.98 -5.65 -15.43
C SER A 181 -18.41 -4.44 -14.69
N SER A 182 -17.93 -4.63 -13.46
CA SER A 182 -17.27 -3.59 -12.67
C SER A 182 -15.97 -3.06 -13.28
N ARG A 183 -15.38 -3.78 -14.25
CA ARG A 183 -14.12 -3.40 -14.92
C ARG A 183 -14.33 -2.86 -16.33
N TYR A 184 -15.56 -2.70 -16.79
CA TYR A 184 -15.83 -2.30 -18.16
C TYR A 184 -15.23 -0.93 -18.49
N GLU A 185 -15.35 0.07 -17.62
CA GLU A 185 -14.75 1.40 -17.86
C GLU A 185 -13.22 1.34 -17.92
N GLU A 186 -12.58 0.60 -17.02
CA GLU A 186 -11.13 0.36 -17.04
C GLU A 186 -10.68 -0.28 -18.35
N LEU A 187 -11.40 -1.32 -18.80
CA LEU A 187 -11.10 -2.03 -20.03
C LEU A 187 -11.41 -1.21 -21.29
N ALA A 188 -12.40 -0.31 -21.23
CA ALA A 188 -12.70 0.66 -22.28
C ALA A 188 -11.50 1.61 -22.48
N ILE A 189 -10.96 2.15 -21.39
CA ILE A 189 -9.74 2.95 -21.40
C ILE A 189 -8.56 2.15 -21.95
N LEU A 190 -8.37 0.89 -21.51
CA LEU A 190 -7.29 0.02 -21.99
C LEU A 190 -7.36 -0.22 -23.52
N ASN A 191 -8.57 -0.31 -24.05
CA ASN A 191 -8.84 -0.47 -25.48
C ASN A 191 -8.83 0.86 -26.25
N GLY A 192 -8.85 2.00 -25.56
CA GLY A 192 -8.94 3.33 -26.18
C GLY A 192 -10.27 3.54 -26.91
N MET A 193 -11.36 2.98 -26.38
CA MET A 193 -12.68 2.96 -27.00
C MET A 193 -13.77 3.23 -25.96
N GLU A 194 -14.94 3.70 -26.39
CA GLU A 194 -16.11 3.75 -25.51
C GLU A 194 -16.79 2.38 -25.47
N LEU A 195 -17.53 2.09 -24.39
CA LEU A 195 -18.23 0.81 -24.24
C LEU A 195 -19.24 0.51 -25.36
N ASN A 196 -19.82 1.55 -25.95
CA ASN A 196 -20.80 1.41 -27.02
C ASN A 196 -20.16 1.49 -28.42
N SER A 197 -18.83 1.64 -28.52
CA SER A 197 -18.15 1.70 -29.81
C SER A 197 -18.40 0.41 -30.61
N PRO A 198 -18.84 0.52 -31.89
CA PRO A 198 -19.07 -0.65 -32.73
C PRO A 198 -17.73 -1.32 -33.09
N LEU A 199 -17.74 -2.66 -33.09
CA LEU A 199 -16.61 -3.52 -33.42
C LEU A 199 -17.02 -4.45 -34.56
N SER A 200 -16.22 -4.50 -35.61
CA SER A 200 -16.41 -5.47 -36.68
C SER A 200 -15.78 -6.82 -36.34
N ARG A 201 -16.28 -7.88 -36.98
CA ARG A 201 -15.61 -9.18 -36.98
C ARG A 201 -14.14 -9.03 -37.37
N GLY A 202 -13.27 -9.71 -36.63
CA GLY A 202 -11.83 -9.70 -36.82
C GLY A 202 -11.09 -8.59 -36.07
N THR A 203 -11.80 -7.61 -35.48
CA THR A 203 -11.21 -6.61 -34.60
C THR A 203 -10.53 -7.28 -33.41
N LEU A 204 -9.37 -6.75 -33.01
CA LEU A 204 -8.63 -7.20 -31.84
C LEU A 204 -8.95 -6.28 -30.66
N ILE A 205 -9.31 -6.88 -29.53
CA ILE A 205 -9.49 -6.17 -28.27
C ILE A 205 -8.52 -6.71 -27.21
N LYS A 206 -8.18 -5.87 -26.25
CA LYS A 206 -7.42 -6.21 -25.06
C LYS A 206 -8.38 -6.58 -23.94
N VAL A 207 -8.19 -7.75 -23.37
CA VAL A 207 -8.86 -8.21 -22.15
C VAL A 207 -7.81 -8.55 -21.10
N VAL A 208 -8.24 -8.83 -19.88
CA VAL A 208 -7.33 -9.14 -18.76
C VAL A 208 -7.63 -10.52 -18.20
N SER A 209 -6.59 -11.31 -17.95
CA SER A 209 -6.71 -12.63 -17.30
C SER A 209 -5.58 -12.86 -16.29
N LYS A 210 -5.80 -13.76 -15.33
CA LYS A 210 -4.75 -14.26 -14.43
C LYS A 210 -3.89 -15.32 -15.14
#